data_AF-A0A316X871-F1
#
_entry.id   AF-A0A316X871-F1
#
_cell.length_a   1.000
_cell.length_b   1.000
_cell.length_c   1.000
_cell.angle_alpha   90.00
_cell.angle_beta   90.00
_cell.angle_gamma   90.00
#
_symmetry.space_group_name_H-M   'P 1'
#
loop_
_entity.id
_entity.type
_entity.pdbx_description
1 polymer ?
#
loop_
_entity_poly.entity_id
_entity_poly.type
_entity_poly.pdbx_seq_one_letter_code
_entity_poly.pdbx_strand_id
1 'polypeptide(L)'
;MTPRYIKVLFVVPFAITICYFVYLCTVYSSVPEVIPIHSFGNNKDSYGNKIFLFLPIILNIIALMLIWRIIRRPDKIKFTFEIKESEQEKIYHTTQLALVIFAIFISVMMGPLSFADVIFK
;
A
#
# COMPACT_ATOMS: atom_id res chain seq x y z
N MET A 1 0.08 -22.19 -7.86
CA MET A 1 -0.89 -22.15 -6.74
C MET A 1 -0.38 -21.16 -5.70
N THR A 2 -1.20 -20.27 -5.13
CA THR A 2 -0.73 -19.31 -4.12
C THR A 2 -0.68 -19.97 -2.74
N PRO A 3 0.48 -20.01 -2.05
CA PRO A 3 0.60 -20.63 -0.73
C PRO A 3 -0.28 -19.96 0.32
N ARG A 4 -0.68 -20.73 1.34
CA ARG A 4 -1.50 -20.21 2.44
C ARG A 4 -0.78 -19.09 3.20
N TYR A 5 0.53 -19.20 3.44
CA TYR A 5 1.30 -18.18 4.16
C TYR A 5 1.35 -16.85 3.41
N ILE A 6 1.46 -16.86 2.06
CA ILE A 6 1.39 -15.65 1.23
C ILE A 6 0.04 -14.96 1.40
N LYS A 7 -1.06 -15.72 1.42
CA LYS A 7 -2.40 -15.15 1.61
C LYS A 7 -2.53 -14.49 2.99
N VAL A 8 -2.01 -15.14 4.03
CA VAL A 8 -2.03 -14.60 5.40
C VAL A 8 -1.18 -13.35 5.51
N LEU A 9 0.05 -13.36 4.98
CA LEU A 9 0.92 -12.19 4.99
C LEU A 9 0.32 -11.02 4.19
N PHE A 10 -0.41 -11.30 3.10
CA PHE A 10 -1.08 -10.26 2.33
C PHE A 10 -2.28 -9.62 3.03
N VAL A 11 -2.76 -10.18 4.15
CA VAL A 11 -3.77 -9.50 5.01
C VAL A 11 -3.15 -8.31 5.76
N VAL A 12 -1.85 -8.37 6.08
CA VAL A 12 -1.13 -7.31 6.82
C VAL A 12 -1.27 -5.93 6.17
N PRO A 13 -0.99 -5.71 4.87
CA PRO A 13 -1.16 -4.39 4.26
C PRO A 13 -2.61 -3.88 4.28
N PHE A 14 -3.61 -4.78 4.17
CA PHE A 14 -5.02 -4.40 4.35
C PHE A 14 -5.30 -3.97 5.79
N ALA A 15 -4.80 -4.70 6.78
CA ALA A 15 -4.96 -4.34 8.19
C ALA A 15 -4.35 -2.96 8.47
N ILE A 16 -3.15 -2.66 7.96
CA ILE A 16 -2.52 -1.33 8.08
C ILE A 16 -3.42 -0.25 7.48
N THR A 17 -3.94 -0.48 6.28
CA THR A 17 -4.83 0.46 5.58
C THR A 17 -6.12 0.71 6.36
N ILE A 18 -6.73 -0.34 6.90
CA ILE A 18 -7.97 -0.25 7.70
C ILE A 18 -7.70 0.50 9.01
N CYS A 19 -6.62 0.19 9.72
CA CYS A 19 -6.24 0.89 10.94
C CYS A 19 -6.05 2.39 10.67
N TYR A 20 -5.36 2.73 9.59
CA TYR A 20 -5.17 4.13 9.20
C TYR A 20 -6.50 4.81 8.83
N PHE A 21 -7.37 4.13 8.08
CA PHE A 21 -8.70 4.64 7.75
C PHE A 21 -9.56 4.90 9.00
N VAL A 22 -9.62 3.94 9.92
CA VAL A 22 -10.36 4.08 11.18
C VAL A 22 -9.80 5.25 11.99
N TYR A 23 -8.48 5.34 12.13
CA TYR A 23 -7.85 6.45 12.82
C TYR A 23 -8.17 7.80 12.17
N LEU A 24 -8.08 7.90 10.84
CA LEU A 24 -8.46 9.10 10.11
C LEU A 24 -9.91 9.47 10.42
N CYS A 25 -10.85 8.53 10.39
CA CYS A 25 -12.24 8.80 10.74
C CYS A 25 -12.42 9.34 12.16
N THR A 26 -11.61 8.87 13.13
CA THR A 26 -11.69 9.36 14.52
C THR A 26 -11.19 10.80 14.68
N VAL A 27 -10.23 11.23 13.87
CA VAL A 27 -9.63 12.57 13.97
C VAL A 27 -10.15 13.55 12.92
N TYR A 28 -10.87 13.07 11.90
CA TYR A 28 -11.23 13.85 10.70
C TYR A 28 -11.99 15.14 11.02
N SER A 29 -12.89 15.10 11.99
CA SER A 29 -13.67 16.28 12.43
C SER A 29 -12.80 17.37 13.07
N SER A 30 -11.66 16.98 13.64
CA SER A 30 -10.69 17.91 14.27
C SER A 30 -9.71 18.52 13.27
N VAL A 31 -9.64 17.97 12.05
CA VAL A 31 -8.76 18.47 11.00
C VAL A 31 -9.38 19.72 10.36
N PRO A 32 -8.61 20.83 10.21
CA PRO A 32 -9.07 22.03 9.50
C PRO A 32 -9.53 21.70 8.08
N GLU A 33 -10.53 22.42 7.56
CA GLU A 33 -11.00 22.22 6.17
C GLU A 33 -9.90 22.39 5.14
N VAL A 34 -8.93 23.25 5.42
CA VAL A 34 -7.78 23.54 4.56
C VAL A 34 -6.51 23.01 5.21
N ILE A 35 -5.87 22.06 4.55
CA ILE A 35 -4.62 21.42 4.98
C ILE A 35 -3.54 21.61 3.92
N PRO A 36 -2.24 21.58 4.28
CA PRO A 36 -1.20 21.46 3.28
C PRO A 36 -1.32 20.09 2.58
N ILE A 37 -1.48 20.11 1.25
CA ILE A 37 -1.62 18.90 0.41
C ILE A 37 -0.32 18.58 -0.34
N HIS A 38 0.60 19.53 -0.40
CA HIS A 38 1.94 19.35 -0.92
C HIS A 38 2.92 19.92 0.10
N SER A 39 3.36 19.07 1.01
CA SER A 39 4.26 19.41 2.10
C SER A 39 5.20 18.24 2.29
N PHE A 40 6.44 18.40 1.87
CA PHE A 40 7.54 17.54 2.29
C PHE A 40 8.49 18.42 3.10
N GLY A 41 8.57 18.19 4.41
CA GLY A 41 9.36 19.03 5.32
C GLY A 41 8.75 20.41 5.57
N ASN A 42 9.58 21.43 5.76
CA ASN A 42 9.15 22.78 6.19
C ASN A 42 8.49 23.64 5.09
N ASN A 43 8.44 23.18 3.84
CA ASN A 43 7.91 23.95 2.72
C ASN A 43 6.49 23.50 2.38
N LYS A 44 5.50 24.23 2.91
CA LYS A 44 4.09 24.07 2.57
C LYS A 44 3.80 24.86 1.31
N ASP A 45 4.06 24.27 0.16
CA ASP A 45 3.91 24.94 -1.13
C ASP A 45 2.46 24.99 -1.62
N SER A 46 1.57 24.13 -1.11
CA SER A 46 0.17 24.12 -1.55
C SER A 46 -0.80 23.64 -0.47
N TYR A 47 -1.92 24.36 -0.36
CA TYR A 47 -3.03 24.07 0.53
C TYR A 47 -4.23 23.55 -0.27
N GLY A 48 -5.00 22.65 0.32
CA GLY A 48 -6.18 22.05 -0.30
C GLY A 48 -7.16 21.52 0.74
N ASN A 49 -8.25 20.93 0.26
CA ASN A 49 -9.32 20.45 1.14
C ASN A 49 -8.89 19.17 1.91
N LYS A 50 -9.28 19.04 3.18
CA LYS A 50 -9.00 17.85 4.00
C LYS A 50 -9.50 16.52 3.41
N ILE A 51 -10.42 16.53 2.45
CA ILE A 51 -10.85 15.34 1.70
C ILE A 51 -9.68 14.62 1.00
N PHE A 52 -8.59 15.35 0.68
CA PHE A 52 -7.38 14.75 0.12
C PHE A 52 -6.68 13.75 1.07
N LEU A 53 -7.01 13.73 2.37
CA LEU A 53 -6.52 12.71 3.30
C LEU A 53 -6.99 11.29 2.95
N PHE A 54 -8.11 11.15 2.23
CA PHE A 54 -8.59 9.85 1.74
C PHE A 54 -7.90 9.39 0.46
N LEU A 55 -7.23 10.29 -0.27
CA LEU A 55 -6.61 9.95 -1.56
C LEU A 55 -5.57 8.83 -1.44
N PRO A 56 -4.61 8.86 -0.48
CA PRO A 56 -3.67 7.76 -0.34
C PRO A 56 -4.30 6.45 0.10
N ILE A 57 -5.43 6.49 0.83
CA ILE A 57 -6.18 5.28 1.20
C ILE A 57 -6.75 4.64 -0.06
N ILE A 58 -7.40 5.43 -0.92
CA ILE A 58 -7.96 4.96 -2.18
C ILE A 58 -6.86 4.43 -3.10
N LEU A 59 -5.77 5.18 -3.27
CA LEU A 59 -4.62 4.77 -4.09
C LEU A 59 -3.97 3.50 -3.55
N ASN A 60 -3.85 3.34 -2.22
CA ASN A 60 -3.30 2.13 -1.63
C ASN A 60 -4.21 0.92 -1.87
N ILE A 61 -5.52 1.06 -1.72
CA ILE A 61 -6.48 -0.02 -2.01
C ILE A 61 -6.35 -0.45 -3.49
N ILE A 62 -6.25 0.50 -4.42
CA ILE A 62 -6.02 0.22 -5.85
C ILE A 62 -4.70 -0.54 -6.05
N ALA A 63 -3.61 -0.08 -5.43
CA ALA A 63 -2.32 -0.75 -5.50
C ALA A 63 -2.39 -2.19 -4.96
N LEU A 64 -3.02 -2.40 -3.80
CA LEU A 64 -3.19 -3.74 -3.21
C LEU A 64 -4.03 -4.65 -4.11
N MET A 65 -5.08 -4.13 -4.75
CA MET A 65 -5.86 -4.91 -5.72
C MET A 65 -5.02 -5.34 -6.93
N LEU A 66 -4.19 -4.45 -7.47
CA LEU A 66 -3.30 -4.76 -8.58
C LEU A 66 -2.24 -5.79 -8.19
N ILE A 67 -1.60 -5.62 -7.03
CA ILE A 67 -0.58 -6.55 -6.53
C ILE A 67 -1.21 -7.94 -6.29
N TRP A 68 -2.40 -7.99 -5.68
CA TRP A 68 -3.11 -9.25 -5.45
C TRP A 68 -3.41 -10.00 -6.76
N ARG A 69 -3.83 -9.26 -7.79
CA ARG A 69 -4.09 -9.83 -9.11
C ARG A 69 -2.84 -10.48 -9.70
N ILE A 70 -1.65 -9.89 -9.50
CA ILE A 70 -0.38 -10.46 -9.93
C ILE A 70 -0.03 -11.69 -9.08
N ILE A 71 -0.15 -11.61 -7.75
CA ILE A 71 0.14 -12.73 -6.83
C ILE A 71 -0.71 -13.97 -7.15
N ARG A 72 -1.98 -13.78 -7.55
CA ARG A 72 -2.88 -14.87 -7.94
C ARG A 72 -2.53 -15.54 -9.26
N ARG A 73 -1.84 -14.84 -10.16
CA ARG A 73 -1.46 -15.33 -11.49
C ARG A 73 0.03 -15.12 -11.76
N PRO A 74 0.91 -15.81 -11.02
CA PRO A 74 2.35 -15.71 -11.24
C PRO A 74 2.78 -16.24 -12.61
N ASP A 75 1.95 -17.07 -13.25
CA ASP A 75 2.12 -17.59 -14.62
C ASP A 75 2.10 -16.49 -15.70
N LYS A 76 1.54 -15.32 -15.40
CA LYS A 76 1.49 -14.18 -16.34
C LYS A 76 2.70 -13.27 -16.24
N ILE A 77 3.61 -13.52 -15.29
CA ILE A 77 4.82 -12.72 -15.13
C ILE A 77 5.82 -13.14 -16.22
N LYS A 78 6.18 -12.21 -17.10
CA LYS A 78 7.21 -12.41 -18.11
C LYS A 78 8.57 -12.16 -17.47
N PHE A 79 9.26 -13.22 -17.11
CA PHE A 79 10.64 -13.15 -16.64
C PHE A 79 11.59 -13.00 -17.84
N THR A 80 12.64 -12.20 -17.70
CA THR A 80 13.63 -11.96 -18.77
C THR A 80 14.60 -13.14 -18.95
N PHE A 81 14.60 -14.08 -18.02
CA PHE A 81 15.46 -15.27 -18.01
C PHE A 81 14.63 -16.53 -18.24
N GLU A 82 15.27 -17.56 -18.81
CA GLU A 82 14.66 -18.87 -19.00
C GLU A 82 14.46 -19.56 -17.65
N ILE A 83 13.24 -20.02 -17.39
CA ILE A 83 12.88 -20.70 -16.15
C ILE A 83 12.88 -22.20 -16.42
N LYS A 84 13.76 -22.93 -15.74
CA LYS A 84 13.71 -24.40 -15.71
C LYS A 84 12.45 -24.84 -14.96
N GLU A 85 11.77 -25.87 -15.45
CA GLU A 85 10.54 -26.39 -14.81
C GLU A 85 10.77 -26.76 -13.33
N SER A 86 11.95 -27.29 -13.00
CA SER A 86 12.31 -27.66 -11.62
C SER A 86 12.43 -26.47 -10.66
N GLU A 87 12.64 -25.25 -11.16
CA GLU A 87 12.80 -24.03 -10.34
C GLU A 87 11.58 -23.10 -10.41
N GLN A 88 10.65 -23.37 -11.33
CA GLN A 88 9.50 -22.51 -11.61
C GLN A 88 8.66 -22.23 -10.37
N GLU A 89 8.34 -23.27 -9.59
CA GLU A 89 7.54 -23.12 -8.37
C GLU A 89 8.26 -22.25 -7.33
N LYS A 90 9.55 -22.48 -7.13
CA LYS A 90 10.39 -21.70 -6.20
C LYS A 90 10.45 -20.23 -6.61
N ILE A 91 10.64 -19.95 -7.90
CA ILE A 91 10.66 -18.59 -8.43
C ILE A 91 9.32 -17.91 -8.21
N TYR A 92 8.20 -18.58 -8.53
CA TYR A 92 6.86 -18.03 -8.34
C TYR A 92 6.59 -17.69 -6.87
N HIS A 93 6.96 -18.56 -5.93
CA HIS A 93 6.80 -18.29 -4.51
C HIS A 93 7.68 -17.15 -4.02
N THR A 94 8.91 -17.06 -4.52
CA THR A 94 9.83 -15.96 -4.18
C THR A 94 9.30 -14.63 -4.70
N THR A 95 8.81 -14.58 -5.95
CA THR A 95 8.20 -13.38 -6.52
C THR A 95 6.92 -12.98 -5.78
N GLN A 96 6.07 -13.95 -5.42
CA GLN A 96 4.89 -13.69 -4.60
C GLN A 96 5.27 -13.08 -3.23
N LEU A 97 6.30 -13.61 -2.56
CA LEU A 97 6.76 -13.07 -1.29
C LEU A 97 7.30 -11.64 -1.44
N ALA A 98 8.10 -11.38 -2.47
CA ALA A 98 8.61 -10.05 -2.76
C ALA A 98 7.47 -9.03 -3.00
N LEU A 99 6.43 -9.43 -3.74
CA LEU A 99 5.24 -8.60 -3.96
C LEU A 99 4.47 -8.30 -2.67
N VAL A 100 4.39 -9.25 -1.74
CA VAL A 100 3.78 -9.02 -0.41
C VAL A 100 4.60 -8.02 0.40
N ILE A 101 5.92 -8.16 0.43
CA ILE A 101 6.82 -7.22 1.14
C ILE A 101 6.66 -5.81 0.55
N PHE A 102 6.63 -5.72 -0.78
CA PHE A 102 6.40 -4.45 -1.48
C PHE A 102 5.04 -3.83 -1.16
N ALA A 103 3.97 -4.65 -1.07
CA ALA A 103 2.64 -4.19 -0.68
C ALA A 103 2.60 -3.63 0.75
N ILE A 104 3.29 -4.28 1.69
CA ILE A 104 3.42 -3.79 3.07
C ILE A 104 4.15 -2.44 3.07
N PHE A 105 5.28 -2.35 2.35
CA PHE A 105 6.05 -1.11 2.25
C PHE A 105 5.22 0.05 1.69
N ILE A 106 4.50 -0.16 0.58
CA ILE A 106 3.60 0.85 0.01
C ILE A 106 2.53 1.26 1.02
N SER A 107 1.92 0.31 1.72
CA SER A 107 0.85 0.61 2.68
C SER A 107 1.32 1.48 3.83
N VAL A 108 2.55 1.28 4.30
CA VAL A 108 3.17 2.12 5.33
C VAL A 108 3.51 3.51 4.78
N MET A 109 4.04 3.61 3.56
CA MET A 109 4.39 4.91 2.94
C MET A 109 3.16 5.75 2.59
N MET A 110 2.13 5.13 2.00
CA MET A 110 0.91 5.81 1.57
C MET A 110 -0.01 6.19 2.74
N GLY A 111 0.00 5.42 3.84
CA GLY A 111 -0.84 5.72 5.01
C GLY A 111 -0.19 6.77 5.92
N PRO A 112 0.39 6.33 7.06
CA PRO A 112 0.82 7.23 8.13
C PRO A 112 1.90 8.24 7.71
N LEU A 113 2.79 7.90 6.77
CA LEU A 113 3.89 8.77 6.34
C LEU A 113 3.44 9.95 5.47
N SER A 114 2.40 9.78 4.65
CA SER A 114 2.00 10.80 3.67
C SER A 114 1.34 12.03 4.31
N PHE A 115 0.80 11.90 5.51
CA PHE A 115 0.15 13.01 6.23
C PHE A 115 0.51 13.07 7.70
N ALA A 116 1.71 12.58 8.05
CA ALA A 116 2.18 12.64 9.42
C ALA A 116 2.17 14.08 9.95
N ASP A 117 2.59 15.03 9.12
CA ASP A 117 2.66 16.46 9.45
C ASP A 117 1.30 17.14 9.66
N VAL A 118 0.20 16.51 9.20
CA VAL A 118 -1.16 17.05 9.30
C VAL A 118 -1.93 16.41 10.44
N ILE A 119 -1.74 15.11 10.65
CA ILE A 119 -2.53 14.31 11.59
C ILE A 119 -1.79 14.05 12.92
N PHE A 120 -0.48 13.81 12.88
CA PHE A 120 0.34 13.59 14.09
C PHE A 120 1.02 14.90 14.46
N LYS A 121 0.26 15.81 15.06
CA LYS A 121 0.74 17.11 15.51
C LYS A 121 0.76 17.19 17.02
#